data_AF-A0A933G0Q4-F1
#
_entry.id   AF-A0A933G0Q4-F1
#
_cell.length_a   1.000
_cell.length_b   1.000
_cell.length_c   1.000
_cell.angle_alpha   90.00
_cell.angle_beta   90.00
_cell.angle_gamma   90.00
#
_symmetry.space_group_name_H-M   'P 1'
#
loop_
_entity.id
_entity.type
_entity.pdbx_description
1 polymer ?
#
loop_
_entity_poly.entity_id
_entity_poly.type
_entity_poly.pdbx_seq_one_letter_code
_entity_poly.pdbx_strand_id
1 'polypeptide(L)'
;MSLPPGLTVAAIRKSIEFVERELTELIEIYYEQANVFSALVGIYGAKALDAHSVYEKSRHRDVAQQRFPDLRRRGSGASPGPNECLESKASKRPWALQSHYDHPGWYIVWRYLIDPTMSLQRGSPAVIWRVDMAFLEKGDWKYEKSTAGESGGGRTHTFGLSNPAQKLRGKAVYARGDVVLRGGKPGPANGD
;
A
#
# COMPACT_ATOMS: atom_id res chain seq x y z
N MET A 1 0.99 -4.47 -17.99
CA MET A 1 0.85 -4.37 -16.52
C MET A 1 -0.10 -5.46 -16.07
N SER A 2 0.18 -6.13 -14.95
CA SER A 2 -0.64 -7.22 -14.42
C SER A 2 -1.41 -6.73 -13.19
N LEU A 3 -2.72 -6.91 -13.19
CA LEU A 3 -3.59 -6.67 -12.04
C LEU A 3 -3.99 -8.01 -11.39
N PRO A 4 -4.30 -8.01 -10.08
CA PRO A 4 -4.90 -9.16 -9.44
C PRO A 4 -6.24 -9.52 -10.08
N PRO A 5 -6.66 -10.80 -10.03
CA PRO A 5 -7.90 -11.26 -10.66
C PRO A 5 -9.13 -10.40 -10.33
N GLY A 6 -9.71 -9.79 -11.36
CA GLY A 6 -10.92 -8.98 -11.26
C GLY A 6 -10.76 -7.59 -10.64
N LEU A 7 -9.57 -7.20 -10.17
CA LEU A 7 -9.31 -5.81 -9.78
C LEU A 7 -9.20 -4.94 -11.04
N THR A 8 -9.84 -3.76 -11.01
CA THR A 8 -9.86 -2.83 -12.15
C THR A 8 -9.20 -1.50 -11.79
N VAL A 9 -8.66 -0.80 -12.80
CA VAL A 9 -8.13 0.56 -12.62
C VAL A 9 -9.20 1.53 -12.13
N ALA A 10 -10.46 1.35 -12.57
CA ALA A 10 -11.57 2.16 -12.11
C ALA A 10 -11.83 2.01 -10.59
N ALA A 11 -11.77 0.77 -10.08
CA ALA A 11 -11.86 0.52 -8.63
C ALA A 11 -10.72 1.21 -7.87
N ILE A 12 -9.48 1.08 -8.38
CA ILE A 12 -8.31 1.74 -7.77
C ILE A 12 -8.47 3.27 -7.73
N ARG A 13 -8.97 3.89 -8.81
CA ARG A 13 -9.21 5.34 -8.85
C ARG A 13 -10.25 5.78 -7.81
N LYS A 14 -11.37 5.08 -7.70
CA LYS A 14 -12.36 5.35 -6.64
C LYS A 14 -11.76 5.16 -5.24
N SER A 15 -10.90 4.15 -5.08
CA SER A 15 -10.20 3.93 -3.82
C SER A 15 -9.22 5.05 -3.48
N ILE A 16 -8.53 5.64 -4.47
CA ILE A 16 -7.67 6.81 -4.27
C ILE A 16 -8.50 7.99 -3.75
N GLU A 17 -9.61 8.32 -4.42
CA GLU A 17 -10.49 9.43 -4.02
C GLU A 17 -11.01 9.25 -2.59
N PHE A 18 -11.38 8.02 -2.22
CA PHE A 18 -11.76 7.69 -0.85
C PHE A 18 -10.60 7.91 0.13
N VAL A 19 -9.41 7.37 -0.15
CA VAL A 19 -8.25 7.47 0.75
C VAL A 19 -7.83 8.93 0.95
N GLU A 20 -7.71 9.71 -0.12
CA GLU A 20 -7.30 11.12 -0.05
C GLU A 20 -8.31 11.97 0.75
N ARG A 21 -9.62 11.69 0.60
CA ARG A 21 -10.66 12.38 1.36
C ARG A 21 -10.60 12.05 2.85
N GLU A 22 -10.56 10.77 3.21
CA GLU A 22 -10.64 10.36 4.61
C GLU A 22 -9.38 10.71 5.40
N LEU A 23 -8.21 10.75 4.75
CA LEU A 23 -6.95 11.08 5.41
C LEU A 23 -6.72 12.58 5.59
N THR A 24 -7.49 13.45 4.92
CA THR A 24 -7.46 14.90 5.15
C THR A 24 -7.72 15.22 6.62
N GLU A 25 -8.72 14.57 7.23
CA GLU A 25 -9.10 14.77 8.64
C GLU A 25 -8.07 14.20 9.63
N LEU A 26 -7.09 13.43 9.16
CA LEU A 26 -6.10 12.73 9.97
C LEU A 26 -4.67 13.25 9.73
N ILE A 27 -4.52 14.38 9.05
CA ILE A 27 -3.22 14.89 8.61
C ILE A 27 -2.27 15.20 9.78
N GLU A 28 -2.80 15.63 10.92
CA GLU A 28 -1.98 15.91 12.12
C GLU A 28 -1.16 14.68 12.57
N ILE A 29 -1.72 13.48 12.40
CA ILE A 29 -1.01 12.22 12.72
C ILE A 29 0.24 12.06 11.86
N TYR A 30 0.28 12.62 10.65
CA TYR A 30 1.51 12.60 9.85
C TYR A 30 2.63 13.41 10.49
N TYR A 31 2.32 14.60 10.99
CA TYR A 31 3.29 15.50 11.62
C TYR A 31 3.75 14.98 12.98
N GLU A 32 2.87 14.31 13.72
CA GLU A 32 3.20 13.66 14.98
C GLU A 32 3.97 12.34 14.77
N GLN A 33 3.47 11.46 13.90
CA GLN A 33 3.96 10.09 13.72
C GLN A 33 3.78 9.59 12.27
N ALA A 34 4.64 10.05 11.36
CA ALA A 34 4.58 9.69 9.93
C ALA A 34 4.52 8.17 9.62
N ASN A 35 5.08 7.32 10.47
CA ASN A 35 5.00 5.86 10.31
C ASN A 35 3.59 5.32 10.63
N VAL A 36 2.93 5.86 11.65
CA VAL A 36 1.52 5.56 11.95
C VAL A 36 0.64 6.05 10.81
N PHE A 37 0.92 7.24 10.28
CA PHE A 37 0.18 7.75 9.11
C PHE A 37 0.35 6.85 7.88
N SER A 38 1.55 6.32 7.61
CA SER A 38 1.75 5.30 6.56
C SER A 38 0.87 4.06 6.80
N ALA A 39 0.77 3.58 8.04
CA ALA A 39 -0.13 2.46 8.36
C ALA A 39 -1.60 2.82 8.10
N LEU A 40 -2.03 4.05 8.45
CA LEU A 40 -3.39 4.54 8.16
C LEU A 40 -3.66 4.57 6.66
N VAL A 41 -2.73 5.03 5.82
CA VAL A 41 -2.90 5.00 4.36
C VAL A 41 -3.15 3.57 3.86
N GLY A 42 -2.37 2.58 4.34
CA GLY A 42 -2.60 1.17 4.00
C GLY A 42 -3.97 0.65 4.47
N ILE A 43 -4.38 0.99 5.68
CA ILE A 43 -5.67 0.59 6.28
C ILE A 43 -6.85 1.19 5.51
N TYR A 44 -6.80 2.49 5.21
CA TYR A 44 -7.84 3.16 4.43
C TYR A 44 -7.87 2.67 2.99
N GLY A 45 -6.71 2.37 2.40
CA GLY A 45 -6.63 1.70 1.10
C GLY A 45 -7.33 0.34 1.10
N ALA A 46 -7.15 -0.47 2.15
CA ALA A 46 -7.86 -1.74 2.29
C ALA A 46 -9.37 -1.55 2.46
N LYS A 47 -9.81 -0.59 3.30
CA LYS A 47 -11.24 -0.24 3.45
C LYS A 47 -11.85 0.20 2.12
N ALA A 48 -11.13 1.02 1.35
CA ALA A 48 -11.60 1.54 0.08
C ALA A 48 -11.73 0.43 -0.98
N LEU A 49 -10.79 -0.52 -1.01
CA LEU A 49 -10.86 -1.67 -1.93
C LEU A 49 -12.00 -2.62 -1.57
N ASP A 50 -12.27 -2.83 -0.28
CA ASP A 50 -13.45 -3.60 0.14
C ASP A 50 -14.75 -2.97 -0.37
N ALA A 51 -14.85 -1.64 -0.29
CA ALA A 51 -16.03 -0.91 -0.75
C ALA A 51 -16.17 -0.84 -2.29
N HIS A 52 -15.05 -0.81 -3.03
CA HIS A 52 -15.06 -0.43 -4.45
C HIS A 52 -14.54 -1.51 -5.41
N SER A 53 -14.16 -2.69 -4.92
CA SER A 53 -13.61 -3.76 -5.74
C SER A 53 -14.24 -5.14 -5.47
N VAL A 54 -13.76 -6.14 -6.21
CA VAL A 54 -14.12 -7.55 -6.02
C VAL A 54 -13.41 -8.22 -4.84
N TYR A 55 -12.58 -7.48 -4.10
CA TYR A 55 -11.92 -7.94 -2.89
C TYR A 55 -12.73 -7.56 -1.66
N GLU A 56 -12.68 -8.39 -0.62
CA GLU A 56 -13.25 -8.11 0.70
C GLU A 56 -12.19 -8.18 1.79
N LYS A 57 -12.39 -7.42 2.88
CA LYS A 57 -11.49 -7.53 4.03
C LYS A 57 -11.56 -8.93 4.64
N SER A 58 -10.40 -9.45 5.00
CA SER A 58 -10.32 -10.71 5.76
C SER A 58 -11.10 -10.58 7.08
N ARG A 59 -12.11 -11.43 7.26
CA ARG A 59 -13.03 -11.39 8.41
C ARG A 59 -12.40 -12.05 9.63
N HIS A 60 -11.48 -11.34 10.28
CA HIS A 60 -10.93 -11.74 11.57
C HIS A 60 -11.06 -10.56 12.55
N ARG A 61 -12.27 -10.30 13.08
CA ARG A 61 -12.55 -9.12 13.90
C ARG A 61 -11.66 -9.00 15.15
N ASP A 62 -11.22 -10.13 15.69
CA ASP A 62 -10.46 -10.17 16.95
C ASP A 62 -8.95 -9.99 16.74
N VAL A 63 -8.49 -10.04 15.48
CA VAL A 63 -7.08 -10.08 15.07
C VAL A 63 -6.83 -9.30 13.78
N ALA A 64 -7.78 -8.46 13.36
CA ALA A 64 -7.72 -7.68 12.13
C ALA A 64 -6.45 -6.81 12.14
N GLN A 65 -5.75 -6.72 11.00
CA GLN A 65 -4.42 -6.10 10.86
C GLN A 65 -3.24 -6.90 11.45
N GLN A 66 -3.47 -8.05 12.06
CA GLN A 66 -2.40 -8.91 12.58
C GLN A 66 -2.13 -10.12 11.71
N ARG A 67 -2.75 -10.28 10.54
CA ARG A 67 -2.55 -11.44 9.65
C ARG A 67 -2.61 -11.02 8.19
N PHE A 68 -1.80 -11.69 7.37
CA PHE A 68 -1.89 -11.65 5.92
C PHE A 68 -3.02 -12.59 5.43
N PRO A 69 -3.72 -12.25 4.34
CA PRO A 69 -3.72 -10.95 3.67
C PRO A 69 -4.72 -9.97 4.31
N ASP A 70 -4.52 -8.68 4.10
CA ASP A 70 -5.52 -7.65 4.43
C ASP A 70 -6.86 -7.90 3.73
N LEU A 71 -6.81 -8.33 2.46
CA LEU A 71 -7.95 -8.55 1.58
C LEU A 71 -7.86 -9.91 0.88
N ARG A 72 -9.02 -10.49 0.58
CA ARG A 72 -9.17 -11.67 -0.26
C ARG A 72 -10.22 -11.46 -1.33
N ARG A 73 -10.15 -12.15 -2.47
CA ARG A 73 -11.19 -12.06 -3.49
C ARG A 73 -12.52 -12.59 -2.94
N ARG A 74 -13.62 -11.90 -3.20
CA ARG A 74 -14.95 -12.35 -2.77
C ARG A 74 -15.22 -13.75 -3.33
N GLY A 75 -15.62 -14.67 -2.45
CA GLY A 75 -15.88 -16.07 -2.80
C GLY A 75 -14.66 -17.00 -2.80
N SER A 76 -13.45 -16.53 -2.47
CA SER A 76 -12.23 -17.36 -2.44
C SER A 76 -12.11 -18.31 -1.23
N GLY A 77 -13.12 -18.36 -0.36
CA GLY A 77 -13.13 -19.20 0.84
C GLY A 77 -12.27 -18.69 2.00
N ALA A 78 -12.13 -19.52 3.05
CA ALA A 78 -11.43 -19.19 4.29
C ALA A 78 -9.90 -19.21 4.17
N SER A 79 -9.37 -19.97 3.21
CA SER A 79 -7.93 -20.14 2.97
C SER A 79 -7.61 -19.84 1.50
N PRO A 80 -7.66 -18.56 1.08
CA PRO A 80 -7.37 -18.17 -0.29
C PRO A 80 -5.93 -18.56 -0.69
N GLY A 81 -5.77 -18.99 -1.95
CA GLY A 81 -4.44 -19.12 -2.54
C GLY A 81 -3.79 -17.75 -2.80
N PRO A 82 -2.47 -17.69 -3.02
CA PRO A 82 -1.74 -16.41 -3.20
C PRO A 82 -2.31 -15.46 -4.25
N ASN A 83 -2.84 -16.00 -5.36
CA ASN A 83 -3.47 -15.18 -6.42
C ASN A 83 -4.79 -14.52 -6.01
N GLU A 84 -5.44 -15.04 -4.97
CA GLU A 84 -6.69 -14.54 -4.41
C GLU A 84 -6.44 -13.60 -3.21
N CYS A 85 -5.19 -13.48 -2.76
CA CYS A 85 -4.75 -12.63 -1.65
C CYS A 85 -4.31 -11.26 -2.16
N LEU A 86 -4.68 -10.19 -1.44
CA LEU A 86 -4.22 -8.83 -1.70
C LEU A 86 -3.85 -8.13 -0.38
N GLU A 87 -2.59 -7.74 -0.26
CA GLU A 87 -2.05 -7.00 0.88
C GLU A 87 -1.95 -5.51 0.56
N SER A 88 -2.40 -4.66 1.49
CA SER A 88 -2.44 -3.21 1.32
C SER A 88 -1.32 -2.55 2.13
N LYS A 89 -0.35 -1.96 1.42
CA LYS A 89 0.79 -1.26 2.04
C LYS A 89 0.88 0.16 1.54
N ALA A 90 1.45 1.04 2.34
CA ALA A 90 1.75 2.40 1.92
C ALA A 90 3.21 2.74 2.18
N SER A 91 3.73 3.66 1.38
CA SER A 91 5.08 4.18 1.59
C SER A 91 5.23 5.55 0.94
N LYS A 92 5.75 6.50 1.71
CA LYS A 92 6.19 7.81 1.21
C LYS A 92 7.43 7.74 0.32
N ARG A 93 8.20 6.65 0.41
CA ARG A 93 9.38 6.42 -0.44
C ARG A 93 8.96 5.77 -1.75
N PRO A 94 9.50 6.17 -2.92
CA PRO A 94 9.09 5.63 -4.23
C PRO A 94 9.37 4.14 -4.44
N TRP A 95 10.43 3.62 -3.81
CA TRP A 95 10.95 2.26 -4.07
C TRP A 95 11.14 1.46 -2.79
N ALA A 96 10.29 1.66 -1.78
CA ALA A 96 10.36 0.90 -0.52
C ALA A 96 9.08 0.12 -0.28
N LEU A 97 9.20 -1.08 0.25
CA LEU A 97 8.09 -1.87 0.74
C LEU A 97 8.58 -2.66 1.94
N GLN A 98 7.81 -2.60 3.02
CA GLN A 98 8.02 -3.39 4.22
C GLN A 98 6.73 -4.13 4.56
N SER A 99 6.90 -5.33 5.08
CA SER A 99 5.81 -6.21 5.50
C SER A 99 6.18 -6.89 6.81
N HIS A 100 5.18 -7.28 7.59
CA HIS A 100 5.38 -8.12 8.78
C HIS A 100 5.37 -9.63 8.44
N TYR A 101 5.19 -9.93 7.16
CA TYR A 101 5.07 -11.26 6.60
C TYR A 101 5.83 -11.37 5.27
N ASP A 102 6.42 -12.52 5.01
CA ASP A 102 7.08 -12.91 3.77
C ASP A 102 6.16 -13.73 2.84
N HIS A 103 4.85 -13.60 3.02
CA HIS A 103 3.89 -14.43 2.30
C HIS A 103 3.82 -14.08 0.80
N PRO A 104 3.64 -15.09 -0.07
CA PRO A 104 3.37 -14.84 -1.48
C PRO A 104 1.96 -14.30 -1.70
N GLY A 105 1.81 -13.39 -2.65
CA GLY A 105 0.51 -12.85 -3.08
C GLY A 105 0.62 -11.49 -3.73
N TRP A 106 -0.53 -10.86 -3.98
CA TRP A 106 -0.56 -9.50 -4.54
C TRP A 106 -0.35 -8.45 -3.45
N TYR A 107 0.44 -7.43 -3.78
CA TYR A 107 0.68 -6.26 -2.95
C TYR A 107 0.28 -5.01 -3.73
N ILE A 108 -0.67 -4.26 -3.18
CA ILE A 108 -0.94 -2.88 -3.61
C ILE A 108 -0.14 -1.93 -2.73
N VAL A 109 0.66 -1.07 -3.36
CA VAL A 109 1.48 -0.08 -2.65
C VAL A 109 1.01 1.33 -2.97
N TRP A 110 0.36 1.96 -2.00
CA TRP A 110 -0.09 3.35 -2.05
C TRP A 110 1.12 4.27 -1.82
N ARG A 111 1.60 4.92 -2.89
CA ARG A 111 2.63 5.95 -2.81
C ARG A 111 1.96 7.28 -2.55
N TYR A 112 2.21 7.81 -1.37
CA TYR A 112 1.65 9.08 -0.97
C TYR A 112 2.74 10.13 -0.75
N LEU A 113 2.35 11.38 -0.84
CA LEU A 113 3.12 12.54 -0.39
C LEU A 113 2.19 13.47 0.40
N ILE A 114 2.77 14.31 1.23
CA ILE A 114 2.03 15.37 1.92
C ILE A 114 2.33 16.69 1.23
N ASP A 115 1.28 17.35 0.75
CA ASP A 115 1.29 18.69 0.16
C ASP A 115 0.47 19.64 1.04
N PRO A 116 1.10 20.31 2.01
CA PRO A 116 0.41 21.24 2.91
C PRO A 116 -0.23 22.42 2.19
N THR A 117 0.28 22.77 1.00
CA THR A 117 -0.23 23.88 0.19
C THR A 117 -1.50 23.49 -0.57
N MET A 118 -1.81 22.19 -0.65
CA MET A 118 -2.93 21.63 -1.42
C MET A 118 -2.90 22.07 -2.91
N SER A 119 -1.72 22.33 -3.44
CA SER A 119 -1.47 22.73 -4.82
C SER A 119 -1.73 21.59 -5.81
N LEU A 120 -1.47 20.35 -5.40
CA LEU A 120 -1.68 19.15 -6.20
C LEU A 120 -3.14 18.68 -6.18
N GLN A 121 -3.78 18.75 -5.01
CA GLN A 121 -5.16 18.30 -4.83
C GLN A 121 -5.87 19.26 -3.87
N ARG A 122 -6.80 20.06 -4.40
CA ARG A 122 -7.57 21.01 -3.59
C ARG A 122 -8.34 20.27 -2.50
N GLY A 123 -8.17 20.71 -1.26
CA GLY A 123 -8.88 20.15 -0.10
C GLY A 123 -8.33 18.80 0.38
N SER A 124 -7.19 18.32 -0.16
CA SER A 124 -6.52 17.14 0.36
C SER A 124 -5.02 17.36 0.48
N PRO A 125 -4.48 17.47 1.72
CA PRO A 125 -3.05 17.58 1.93
C PRO A 125 -2.33 16.24 1.77
N ALA A 126 -3.05 15.11 1.78
CA ALA A 126 -2.48 13.78 1.61
C ALA A 126 -2.81 13.24 0.22
N VAL A 127 -1.82 13.23 -0.68
CA VAL A 127 -2.02 12.89 -2.09
C VAL A 127 -1.42 11.53 -2.40
N ILE A 128 -2.22 10.62 -2.97
CA ILE A 128 -1.72 9.40 -3.59
C ILE A 128 -1.23 9.76 -4.99
N TRP A 129 0.10 9.83 -5.15
CA TRP A 129 0.68 10.21 -6.44
C TRP A 129 0.97 9.01 -7.33
N ARG A 130 1.02 7.79 -6.78
CA ARG A 130 1.27 6.55 -7.53
C ARG A 130 0.73 5.33 -6.78
N VAL A 131 0.30 4.33 -7.53
CA VAL A 131 -0.09 3.03 -6.99
C VAL A 131 0.69 1.95 -7.73
N ASP A 132 1.49 1.17 -7.00
CA ASP A 132 2.18 0.00 -7.55
C ASP A 132 1.39 -1.28 -7.29
N MET A 133 1.37 -2.17 -8.28
CA MET A 133 0.82 -3.52 -8.14
C MET A 133 1.87 -4.57 -8.50
N ALA A 134 2.23 -5.39 -7.52
CA ALA A 134 3.16 -6.50 -7.73
C ALA A 134 2.64 -7.78 -7.10
N PHE A 135 2.74 -8.89 -7.82
CA PHE A 135 2.74 -10.21 -7.19
C PHE A 135 4.15 -10.45 -6.68
N LEU A 136 4.28 -10.78 -5.39
CA LEU A 136 5.55 -11.04 -4.74
C LEU A 136 5.57 -12.48 -4.26
N GLU A 137 6.72 -13.12 -4.40
CA GLU A 137 6.98 -14.46 -3.91
C GLU A 137 7.72 -14.44 -2.57
N LYS A 138 7.73 -15.56 -1.85
CA LYS A 138 8.45 -15.65 -0.57
C LYS A 138 9.93 -15.25 -0.69
N GLY A 139 10.58 -15.67 -1.78
CA GLY A 139 11.99 -15.35 -2.05
C GLY A 139 12.27 -13.87 -2.38
N ASP A 140 11.23 -13.06 -2.60
CA ASP A 140 11.40 -11.62 -2.81
C ASP A 140 11.65 -10.87 -1.50
N TRP A 141 11.35 -11.49 -0.36
CA TRP A 141 11.49 -10.88 0.95
C TRP A 141 12.85 -11.18 1.57
N LYS A 142 13.44 -10.17 2.20
CA LYS A 142 14.61 -10.31 3.08
C LYS A 142 14.19 -9.98 4.50
N TYR A 143 14.61 -10.82 5.44
CA TYR A 143 14.39 -10.56 6.85
C TYR A 143 15.27 -9.39 7.32
N GLU A 144 14.64 -8.34 7.83
CA GLU A 144 15.28 -7.19 8.43
C GLU A 144 15.28 -7.45 9.94
N LYS A 145 16.33 -8.12 10.42
CA LYS A 145 16.56 -8.57 11.80
C LYS A 145 15.70 -7.85 12.84
N SER A 146 14.83 -8.59 13.51
CA SER A 146 14.33 -8.20 14.82
C SER A 146 14.96 -9.08 15.91
N THR A 147 14.80 -8.70 17.17
CA THR A 147 15.27 -9.47 18.33
C THR A 147 14.55 -10.82 18.49
N ALA A 148 13.47 -11.08 17.72
CA ALA A 148 12.82 -12.38 17.61
C ALA A 148 13.45 -13.16 16.43
N GLY A 149 13.65 -14.47 16.56
CA GLY A 149 14.34 -15.30 15.57
C GLY A 149 13.74 -15.28 14.14
N GLU A 150 14.44 -15.86 13.16
CA GLU A 150 14.17 -15.67 11.73
C GLU A 150 12.91 -16.39 11.17
N SER A 151 12.26 -17.27 11.94
CA SER A 151 11.19 -18.12 11.42
C SER A 151 9.78 -17.64 11.80
N GLY A 152 8.88 -17.57 10.80
CA GLY A 152 7.44 -17.69 11.02
C GLY A 152 6.57 -16.45 10.83
N GLY A 153 7.14 -15.26 10.58
CA GLY A 153 6.35 -14.02 10.40
C GLY A 153 5.58 -13.61 11.67
N GLY A 154 5.27 -12.33 11.83
CA GLY A 154 4.62 -11.83 13.06
C GLY A 154 4.95 -10.36 13.33
N ARG A 155 4.26 -9.73 14.30
CA ARG A 155 4.41 -8.29 14.59
C ARG A 155 5.84 -7.87 14.93
N THR A 156 6.64 -8.77 15.48
CA THR A 156 8.05 -8.53 15.78
C THR A 156 8.93 -8.65 14.54
N HIS A 157 8.49 -9.31 13.48
CA HIS A 157 9.28 -9.51 12.27
C HIS A 157 9.05 -8.35 11.29
N THR A 158 10.14 -7.89 10.67
CA THR A 158 10.09 -6.95 9.57
C THR A 158 10.78 -7.59 8.38
N PHE A 159 10.10 -7.61 7.24
CA PHE A 159 10.64 -8.06 5.98
C PHE A 159 10.71 -6.87 5.04
N GLY A 160 11.90 -6.62 4.51
CA GLY A 160 12.14 -5.69 3.42
C GLY A 160 12.02 -6.41 2.08
N LEU A 161 11.62 -5.69 1.04
CA LEU A 161 11.68 -6.21 -0.32
C LEU A 161 13.13 -6.22 -0.82
N SER A 162 13.60 -7.36 -1.33
CA SER A 162 14.90 -7.50 -1.99
C SER A 162 14.89 -6.80 -3.35
N ASN A 163 15.92 -6.01 -3.65
CA ASN A 163 16.06 -5.24 -4.90
C ASN A 163 14.78 -4.46 -5.28
N PRO A 164 14.25 -3.60 -4.40
CA PRO A 164 12.88 -3.11 -4.51
C PRO A 164 12.65 -2.24 -5.74
N ALA A 165 13.65 -1.47 -6.16
CA ALA A 165 13.56 -0.69 -7.40
C ALA A 165 13.38 -1.58 -8.63
N GLN A 166 14.06 -2.73 -8.69
CA GLN A 166 13.90 -3.70 -9.78
C GLN A 166 12.51 -4.34 -9.75
N LYS A 167 12.04 -4.73 -8.57
CA LYS A 167 10.74 -5.42 -8.39
C LYS A 167 9.53 -4.52 -8.65
N LEU A 168 9.64 -3.22 -8.34
CA LEU A 168 8.54 -2.25 -8.44
C LEU A 168 8.59 -1.39 -9.72
N ARG A 169 9.68 -1.42 -10.48
CA ARG A 169 9.77 -0.70 -11.76
C ARG A 169 8.76 -1.26 -12.76
N GLY A 170 8.02 -0.38 -13.43
CA GLY A 170 6.98 -0.76 -14.39
C GLY A 170 5.73 -1.40 -13.77
N LYS A 171 5.59 -1.37 -12.44
CA LYS A 171 4.44 -1.92 -11.71
C LYS A 171 3.38 -0.88 -11.36
N ALA A 172 3.60 0.39 -11.72
CA ALA A 172 2.64 1.46 -11.47
C ALA A 172 1.38 1.23 -12.30
N VAL A 173 0.21 1.10 -11.67
CA VAL A 173 -1.10 1.00 -12.34
C VAL A 173 -1.87 2.33 -12.30
N TYR A 174 -1.36 3.27 -11.51
CA TYR A 174 -1.75 4.65 -11.47
C TYR A 174 -0.51 5.49 -11.17
N ALA A 175 -0.36 6.63 -11.84
CA ALA A 175 0.63 7.65 -11.52
C ALA A 175 0.08 9.01 -11.95
N ARG A 176 0.27 10.01 -11.09
CA ARG A 176 -0.02 11.41 -11.38
C ARG A 176 1.01 11.98 -12.36
N GLY A 177 0.55 12.70 -13.37
CA GLY A 177 1.42 13.34 -14.37
C GLY A 177 2.05 14.64 -13.88
N ASP A 178 1.46 15.26 -12.84
CA ASP A 178 1.90 16.50 -12.21
C ASP A 178 2.81 16.27 -10.98
N VAL A 179 3.29 15.03 -10.78
CA VAL A 179 4.25 14.68 -9.73
C VAL A 179 5.51 14.08 -10.37
N VAL A 180 6.67 14.59 -9.96
CA VAL A 180 7.99 14.12 -10.42
C VAL A 180 8.86 13.68 -9.26
N LEU A 181 9.85 12.83 -9.53
CA LEU A 181 10.86 12.44 -8.55
C LEU A 181 12.09 13.33 -8.69
N ARG A 182 12.42 14.12 -7.65
CA ARG A 182 13.67 14.90 -7.56
C ARG A 182 14.45 14.48 -6.33
N GLY A 183 15.72 14.13 -6.51
CA GLY A 183 16.55 13.60 -5.40
C GLY A 183 15.94 12.36 -4.71
N GLY A 184 15.15 11.55 -5.44
CA GLY A 184 14.46 10.39 -4.89
C GLY A 184 13.21 10.69 -4.04
N LYS A 185 12.75 11.95 -4.00
CA LYS A 185 11.52 12.37 -3.32
C LYS A 185 10.46 12.81 -4.33
N PRO A 186 9.18 12.43 -4.14
CA PRO A 186 8.09 12.93 -4.97
C PRO A 186 7.77 14.39 -4.62
N GLY A 187 7.49 15.20 -5.62
CA GLY A 187 7.05 16.59 -5.48
C GLY A 187 6.34 17.10 -6.73
N PRO A 188 5.72 18.30 -6.67
CA PRO A 188 5.03 18.88 -7.82
C PRO A 188 5.96 19.05 -9.03
N ALA A 189 5.46 18.80 -10.23
CA ALA A 189 6.19 19.03 -11.48
C ALA A 189 6.55 20.51 -11.66
N ASN A 190 5.64 21.40 -11.25
CA ASN A 190 5.72 22.85 -11.41
C ASN A 190 6.27 23.60 -10.18
N GLY A 191 6.83 22.89 -9.20
CA GLY A 191 7.62 23.56 -8.15
C GLY A 191 9.06 23.66 -8.63
N ASP A 192 9.70 24.82 -8.51
CA ASP A 192 11.16 24.93 -8.65
C ASP A 192 11.87 24.15 -7.51
#